data_AF-A0A524PNG1-F1
#
_entry.id   AF-A0A524PNG1-F1
#
_cell.length_a   1.000
_cell.length_b   1.000
_cell.length_c   1.000
_cell.angle_alpha   90.00
_cell.angle_beta   90.00
_cell.angle_gamma   90.00
#
_symmetry.space_group_name_H-M   'P 1'
#
loop_
_entity.id
_entity.type
_entity.pdbx_description
1 polymer ?
#
loop_
_entity_poly.entity_id
_entity_poly.type
_entity_poly.pdbx_seq_one_letter_code
_entity_poly.pdbx_strand_id
1 'polypeptide(L)'
;MKVVKRIISVLIILLAGGIYLQAQDNSLYRIEKLPISSKVYNDMTPVLMGDTIVFCSDRRSYGWQNDATFDGRKLYSIFSAQKIDSASYGDVEIFSKD
;
A
#
# COMPACT_ATOMS: atom_id res chain seq x y z
N MET A 1 47.09 20.83 -16.38
CA MET A 1 46.02 21.64 -15.75
C MET A 1 44.63 21.51 -16.38
N LYS A 2 44.48 21.38 -17.71
CA LYS A 2 43.15 21.29 -18.37
C LYS A 2 42.32 20.07 -17.93
N VAL A 3 42.96 18.91 -17.74
CA VAL A 3 42.30 17.65 -17.32
C VAL A 3 41.77 17.74 -15.88
N VAL A 4 42.57 18.30 -14.97
CA VAL A 4 42.18 18.51 -13.56
C VAL A 4 40.98 19.45 -13.47
N LYS A 5 40.95 20.52 -14.28
CA LYS A 5 39.78 21.42 -14.34
C LYS A 5 38.51 20.72 -14.86
N ARG A 6 38.64 19.79 -15.82
CA ARG A 6 37.50 19.00 -16.32
C ARG A 6 36.97 18.05 -15.25
N ILE A 7 37.86 17.34 -14.54
CA ILE A 7 37.49 16.44 -13.43
C ILE A 7 36.75 17.21 -12.34
N ILE A 8 37.28 18.37 -11.93
CA ILE A 8 36.64 19.23 -10.93
C ILE A 8 35.25 19.69 -11.42
N SER A 9 35.10 20.06 -12.69
CA SER A 9 33.79 20.49 -13.22
C SER A 9 32.76 19.36 -13.18
N VAL A 10 33.15 18.12 -13.50
CA VAL A 10 32.26 16.95 -13.46
C VAL A 10 31.86 16.63 -12.02
N LEU A 11 32.80 16.74 -11.08
CA LEU A 11 32.54 16.51 -9.65
C LEU A 11 31.51 17.51 -9.09
N ILE A 12 31.63 18.79 -9.49
CA ILE A 12 30.71 19.86 -9.07
C ILE A 12 29.30 19.61 -9.62
N ILE A 13 29.18 19.16 -10.88
CA ILE A 13 27.87 18.84 -11.48
C ILE A 13 27.19 17.66 -10.76
N LEU A 14 27.96 16.62 -10.41
CA LEU A 14 27.46 15.47 -9.66
C LEU A 14 27.02 15.83 -8.23
N LEU A 15 27.78 16.68 -7.54
CA LEU A 15 27.44 17.19 -6.22
C LEU A 15 26.22 18.12 -6.24
N ALA A 16 26.08 18.97 -7.26
CA ALA A 16 24.93 19.85 -7.42
C ALA A 16 23.65 19.07 -7.78
N GLY A 17 23.76 17.99 -8.55
CA GLY A 17 22.61 17.14 -8.92
C GLY A 17 22.01 16.36 -7.76
N GLY A 18 22.81 16.00 -6.74
CA GLY A 18 22.36 15.24 -5.58
C GLY A 18 21.40 15.98 -4.63
N ILE A 19 21.37 17.32 -4.71
CA ILE A 19 20.59 18.18 -3.80
C ILE A 19 19.11 18.29 -4.23
N TYR A 20 18.81 17.99 -5.49
CA TYR A 20 17.47 18.13 -6.07
C TYR A 20 16.67 16.82 -6.14
N LEU A 21 17.17 15.73 -5.54
CA LEU A 21 16.44 14.45 -5.46
C LEU A 21 15.34 14.46 -4.38
N GLN A 22 14.64 15.59 -4.21
CA GLN A 22 13.36 15.62 -3.51
C GLN A 22 12.29 15.17 -4.50
N ALA A 23 12.25 13.86 -4.77
CA ALA A 23 11.24 13.23 -5.61
C ALA A 23 9.85 13.14 -4.94
N GLN A 24 9.62 13.90 -3.86
CA GLN A 24 8.32 13.96 -3.19
C GLN A 24 7.63 15.26 -3.58
N ASP A 25 6.50 15.08 -4.24
CA ASP A 25 5.56 16.14 -4.59
C ASP A 25 5.19 16.90 -3.31
N ASN A 26 5.26 18.24 -3.36
CA ASN A 26 4.99 19.12 -2.23
C ASN A 26 3.46 19.28 -2.06
N SER A 27 2.79 18.15 -1.92
CA SER A 27 1.34 18.07 -1.87
C SER A 27 0.82 18.57 -0.52
N LEU A 28 -0.26 19.34 -0.54
CA LEU A 28 -0.94 19.81 0.68
C LEU A 28 -1.55 18.68 1.52
N TYR A 29 -1.57 17.46 0.99
CA TYR A 29 -2.24 16.30 1.58
C TYR A 29 -1.31 15.10 1.58
N ARG A 30 -1.09 14.51 2.75
CA ARG A 30 -0.35 13.25 2.87
C ARG A 30 -1.30 12.08 2.64
N ILE A 31 -1.03 11.29 1.60
CA ILE A 31 -1.75 10.04 1.34
C ILE A 31 -1.14 8.96 2.22
N GLU A 32 -1.94 8.40 3.12
CA GLU A 32 -1.55 7.30 4.00
C GLU A 32 -2.43 6.08 3.78
N LYS A 33 -1.88 4.89 4.05
CA LYS A 33 -2.67 3.67 4.05
C LYS A 33 -3.63 3.68 5.24
N LEU A 34 -4.83 3.13 5.05
CA LEU A 34 -5.76 2.94 6.14
C LEU A 34 -5.18 1.96 7.18
N PRO A 35 -5.55 2.08 8.47
CA PRO A 35 -5.09 1.17 9.51
C PRO A 35 -5.39 -0.31 9.22
N ILE A 36 -6.50 -0.58 8.52
CA ILE A 36 -6.89 -1.94 8.11
C ILE A 36 -6.00 -2.52 7.02
N SER A 37 -5.25 -1.69 6.28
CA SER A 37 -4.49 -2.11 5.12
C SER A 37 -3.31 -3.00 5.53
N SER A 38 -3.23 -4.17 4.91
CA SER A 38 -2.15 -5.11 5.10
C SER A 38 -0.86 -4.61 4.46
N LYS A 39 0.26 -5.02 5.06
CA LYS A 39 1.60 -4.87 4.47
C LYS A 39 1.97 -6.03 3.55
N VAL A 40 1.30 -7.17 3.70
CA VAL A 40 1.68 -8.45 3.05
C VAL A 40 0.68 -8.88 1.99
N TYR A 41 -0.58 -8.47 2.17
CA TYR A 41 -1.68 -8.82 1.28
C TYR A 41 -2.07 -7.65 0.39
N ASN A 42 -2.65 -7.98 -0.75
CA ASN A 42 -3.19 -7.03 -1.71
C ASN A 42 -4.63 -6.72 -1.33
N ASP A 43 -4.84 -5.57 -0.71
CA ASP A 43 -6.18 -5.06 -0.42
C ASP A 43 -6.63 -4.11 -1.53
N MET A 44 -7.84 -4.33 -2.03
CA MET A 44 -8.37 -3.61 -3.17
C MET A 44 -9.85 -3.29 -2.99
N THR A 45 -10.30 -2.28 -3.76
CA THR A 45 -11.73 -1.98 -3.94
C THR A 45 -12.49 -1.76 -2.62
N PRO A 46 -12.03 -0.87 -1.71
CA PRO A 46 -12.78 -0.60 -0.50
C PRO A 46 -14.09 0.14 -0.78
N VAL A 47 -15.16 -0.27 -0.11
CA VAL A 47 -16.48 0.35 -0.11
C VAL A 47 -16.91 0.63 1.32
N LEU A 48 -17.40 1.84 1.59
CA LEU A 48 -17.97 2.22 2.89
C LEU A 48 -19.48 1.94 2.90
N MET A 49 -19.92 1.07 3.81
CA MET A 49 -21.31 0.70 4.05
C MET A 49 -21.68 1.10 5.49
N GLY A 50 -22.16 2.33 5.67
CA GLY A 50 -22.36 2.91 7.01
C GLY A 50 -21.01 3.05 7.74
N ASP A 51 -20.92 2.47 8.94
CA ASP A 51 -19.68 2.43 9.71
C ASP A 51 -18.79 1.23 9.38
N THR A 52 -19.14 0.41 8.38
CA THR A 52 -18.34 -0.76 7.99
C THR A 52 -17.63 -0.51 6.67
N ILE A 53 -16.33 -0.81 6.63
CA ILE A 53 -15.59 -0.86 5.37
C ILE A 53 -15.51 -2.29 4.89
N VAL A 54 -15.90 -2.52 3.65
CA VAL A 54 -15.87 -3.80 2.96
C VAL A 54 -14.83 -3.71 1.85
N PHE A 55 -13.96 -4.72 1.70
CA PHE A 55 -12.87 -4.69 0.74
C PHE A 55 -12.50 -6.09 0.27
N CYS A 56 -11.91 -6.20 -0.93
CA CYS A 56 -11.38 -7.45 -1.44
C CYS A 56 -9.94 -7.62 -1.00
N SER A 57 -9.55 -8.83 -0.61
CA SER A 57 -8.17 -9.12 -0.23
C SER A 57 -7.77 -10.55 -0.55
N ASP A 58 -6.50 -10.74 -0.87
CA ASP A 58 -5.87 -12.07 -0.96
C ASP A 58 -5.34 -12.54 0.41
N ARG A 59 -5.86 -12.00 1.52
CA ARG A 59 -5.63 -12.52 2.88
C ARG A 59 -6.04 -13.99 2.97
N ARG A 60 -5.41 -14.72 3.89
CA ARG A 60 -5.92 -16.03 4.29
C ARG A 60 -7.06 -15.84 5.27
N SER A 61 -8.22 -16.35 4.90
CA SER A 61 -9.33 -16.62 5.79
C SER A 61 -8.87 -17.69 6.80
N TYR A 62 -9.22 -17.55 8.10
CA TYR A 62 -8.80 -18.51 9.12
C TYR A 62 -9.40 -19.90 8.81
N GLY A 63 -8.54 -20.82 8.36
CA GLY A 63 -8.89 -22.19 7.96
C GLY A 63 -7.88 -22.73 6.95
N TRP A 64 -7.77 -24.06 6.81
CA TRP A 64 -6.93 -24.69 5.79
C TRP A 64 -7.48 -24.53 4.35
N GLN A 65 -8.61 -23.86 4.20
CA GLN A 65 -9.30 -23.69 2.94
C GLN A 65 -8.86 -22.37 2.30
N ASN A 66 -7.92 -22.47 1.36
CA ASN A 66 -7.66 -21.37 0.43
C ASN A 66 -8.56 -21.62 -0.78
N ASP A 67 -9.44 -20.68 -1.09
CA ASP A 67 -10.15 -20.72 -2.36
C ASP A 67 -9.13 -20.48 -3.48
N ALA A 68 -8.98 -21.48 -4.33
CA ALA A 68 -8.13 -21.45 -5.49
C ALA A 68 -8.95 -21.82 -6.72
N THR A 69 -8.65 -21.17 -7.83
CA THR A 69 -9.17 -21.58 -9.14
C THR A 69 -8.65 -22.98 -9.50
N PHE A 70 -9.24 -23.62 -10.52
CA PHE A 70 -8.79 -24.92 -11.03
C PHE A 70 -7.30 -24.92 -11.47
N ASP A 71 -6.76 -23.76 -11.87
CA ASP A 71 -5.35 -23.56 -12.21
C ASP A 71 -4.47 -23.12 -11.02
N GLY A 72 -5.01 -23.17 -9.80
CA GLY A 72 -4.26 -22.92 -8.56
C GLY A 72 -4.01 -21.44 -8.24
N ARG A 73 -4.65 -20.50 -8.95
CA ARG A 73 -4.55 -19.08 -8.60
C ARG A 73 -5.36 -18.82 -7.35
N LYS A 74 -4.76 -18.07 -6.42
CA LYS A 74 -5.44 -17.66 -5.19
C LYS A 74 -6.59 -16.72 -5.55
N LEU A 75 -7.79 -17.05 -5.08
CA LEU A 75 -8.95 -16.18 -5.21
C LEU A 75 -8.92 -15.11 -4.12
N TYR A 76 -9.45 -13.94 -4.45
CA TYR A 76 -9.67 -12.87 -3.48
C TYR A 76 -10.95 -13.18 -2.71
N SER A 77 -10.90 -13.02 -1.39
CA SER A 77 -12.08 -13.08 -0.54
C SER A 77 -12.53 -11.66 -0.18
N ILE A 78 -13.81 -11.51 0.16
CA ILE A 78 -14.35 -10.24 0.64
C ILE A 78 -14.21 -10.20 2.16
N PHE A 79 -13.61 -9.14 2.67
CA PHE A 79 -13.41 -8.88 4.09
C PHE A 79 -14.14 -7.60 4.50
N SER A 80 -14.45 -7.49 5.79
CA SER A 80 -15.01 -6.30 6.39
C SER A 80 -14.32 -5.95 7.70
N ALA A 81 -14.31 -4.66 8.03
CA ALA A 81 -13.94 -4.16 9.33
C ALA A 81 -14.90 -3.03 9.74
N GLN A 82 -15.33 -3.03 10.99
CA GLN A 82 -16.18 -1.96 11.51
C GLN A 82 -15.33 -0.79 12.00
N LYS A 83 -15.72 0.44 11.68
CA LYS A 83 -15.12 1.66 12.20
C LYS A 83 -15.50 1.80 13.66
N ILE A 84 -14.50 1.89 14.55
CA ILE A 84 -14.71 2.07 15.99
C ILE A 84 -14.73 3.56 16.32
N ASP A 85 -13.82 4.33 15.72
CA ASP A 85 -13.72 5.78 15.89
C ASP A 85 -13.23 6.47 14.60
N SER A 86 -12.95 7.78 14.65
CA SER A 86 -12.49 8.54 13.48
C SER A 86 -11.17 8.07 12.88
N ALA A 87 -10.34 7.36 13.65
CA ALA A 87 -8.98 6.94 13.33
C ALA A 87 -8.76 5.42 13.40
N SER A 88 -9.71 4.64 13.94
CA SER A 88 -9.55 3.21 14.19
C SER A 88 -10.68 2.35 13.62
N TYR A 89 -10.32 1.11 13.33
CA TYR A 89 -11.21 0.06 12.85
C TYR A 89 -11.01 -1.16 13.73
N GLY A 90 -12.07 -1.95 13.90
CA GLY A 90 -12.03 -3.24 14.55
C GLY A 90 -11.36 -4.30 13.70
N ASP A 91 -11.45 -5.53 14.18
CA ASP A 91 -10.81 -6.67 13.53
C ASP A 91 -11.36 -6.90 12.13
N VAL A 92 -10.47 -7.42 11.27
CA VAL A 92 -10.82 -7.76 9.90
C VAL A 92 -11.41 -9.16 9.88
N GLU A 93 -12.64 -9.26 9.41
CA GLU A 93 -13.41 -10.49 9.34
C GLU A 93 -13.82 -10.80 7.90
N ILE A 94 -14.14 -12.07 7.62
CA ILE A 94 -14.65 -12.48 6.32
C ILE A 94 -16.08 -11.96 6.20
N PHE A 95 -16.38 -11.21 5.14
CA PHE A 95 -17.67 -10.54 4.96
C PHE A 95 -18.81 -11.53 4.65
N SER A 96 -18.50 -12.61 3.92
CA SER A 96 -19.46 -13.67 3.60
C SER A 96 -18.74 -15.01 3.64
N LYS A 97 -19.22 -15.91 4.49
CA LYS A 97 -18.93 -17.34 4.40
C LYS A 97 -20.02 -17.93 3.53
N ASP A 98 -19.66 -18.36 2.33
CA ASP A 98 -20.49 -19.28 1.54
C ASP A 98 -20.58 -20.65 2.26
#